data_AF-A0A377CWB8-F1
#
_entry.id   AF-A0A377CWB8-F1
#
_cell.length_a   1.000
_cell.length_b   1.000
_cell.length_c   1.000
_cell.angle_alpha   90.00
_cell.angle_beta   90.00
_cell.angle_gamma   90.00
#
_symmetry.space_group_name_H-M   'P 1'
#
loop_
_entity.id
_entity.type
_entity.pdbx_description
1 polymer ?
#
loop_
_entity_poly.entity_id
_entity_poly.type
_entity_poly.pdbx_seq_one_letter_code
_entity_poly.pdbx_strand_id
1 'polypeptide(L)'
;MLYSVQMQGNPGYLHVVIEHQSKPDKKMAFRMMRYSIAAMHRHLEADHDKLPLVVPILFYQGEATPYPLSMCWFDMFYSPELARRVYNSPFPLVDITITPDDEIMQHRRIAILELLQKHIRQRDLMLLLEQLVTLIDEGYTSGSQLVAMQKLYAATRSY
;
A
#
# COMPACT_ATOMS: atom_id res chain seq x y z
N MET A 1 -11.80 11.69 -19.03
CA MET A 1 -12.90 12.50 -18.43
C MET A 1 -13.43 11.81 -17.17
N LEU A 2 -13.94 12.56 -16.19
CA LEU A 2 -14.54 12.04 -14.95
C LEU A 2 -15.99 12.56 -14.81
N TYR A 3 -16.94 11.67 -14.62
CA TYR A 3 -18.36 12.00 -14.35
C TYR A 3 -18.77 11.49 -12.98
N SER A 4 -19.68 12.17 -12.29
CA SER A 4 -20.19 11.77 -10.98
C SER A 4 -21.72 11.77 -10.98
N VAL A 5 -22.33 10.73 -10.42
CA VAL A 5 -23.80 10.58 -10.29
C VAL A 5 -24.14 10.10 -8.88
N GLN A 6 -25.20 10.68 -8.29
CA GLN A 6 -25.73 10.25 -7.00
C GLN A 6 -26.79 9.16 -7.19
N MET A 7 -26.63 8.03 -6.51
CA MET A 7 -27.58 6.92 -6.58
C MET A 7 -28.86 7.18 -5.77
N GLN A 8 -30.00 6.68 -6.25
CA GLN A 8 -31.26 6.69 -5.51
C GLN A 8 -31.32 5.50 -4.52
N GLY A 9 -31.77 5.76 -3.29
CA GLY A 9 -31.99 4.73 -2.25
C GLY A 9 -30.80 4.48 -1.32
N ASN A 10 -29.57 4.54 -1.82
CA ASN A 10 -28.35 4.53 -1.01
C ASN A 10 -27.50 5.75 -1.39
N PRO A 11 -27.14 6.66 -0.45
CA PRO A 11 -26.28 7.79 -0.76
C PRO A 11 -24.89 7.26 -1.13
N GLY A 12 -24.57 7.30 -2.42
CA GLY A 12 -23.30 6.84 -2.97
C GLY A 12 -23.03 7.51 -4.31
N TYR A 13 -21.75 7.74 -4.59
CA TYR A 13 -21.27 8.36 -5.81
C TYR A 13 -20.76 7.29 -6.78
N LEU A 14 -21.21 7.35 -8.03
CA LEU A 14 -20.67 6.56 -9.14
C LEU A 14 -19.80 7.47 -10.01
N HIS A 15 -18.53 7.15 -10.08
CA HIS A 15 -17.54 7.86 -10.86
C HIS A 15 -17.18 7.05 -12.11
N VAL A 16 -17.13 7.69 -13.28
CA VAL A 16 -16.72 7.02 -14.52
C VAL A 16 -15.45 7.68 -15.05
N VAL A 17 -14.38 6.89 -15.17
CA VAL A 17 -13.13 7.33 -15.84
C VAL A 17 -13.16 6.85 -17.27
N ILE A 18 -13.20 7.78 -18.22
CA ILE A 18 -13.16 7.47 -19.65
C ILE A 18 -11.83 7.90 -20.24
N GLU A 19 -11.16 6.96 -20.91
CA GLU A 19 -9.92 7.16 -21.65
C GLU A 19 -10.11 6.72 -23.10
N HIS A 20 -9.50 7.44 -24.05
CA HIS A 20 -9.51 7.08 -25.47
C HIS A 20 -8.09 6.77 -25.96
N GLN A 21 -7.93 5.68 -26.72
CA GLN A 21 -6.65 5.32 -27.34
C GLN A 21 -6.78 4.75 -28.75
N SER A 22 -5.81 5.11 -29.59
CA SER A 22 -5.67 4.58 -30.95
C SER A 22 -4.55 3.54 -31.11
N LYS A 23 -3.69 3.37 -30.09
CA LYS A 23 -2.60 2.39 -30.09
C LYS A 23 -2.64 1.55 -28.81
N PRO A 24 -2.48 0.21 -28.88
CA PRO A 24 -2.40 -0.62 -27.69
C PRO A 24 -1.21 -0.24 -26.80
N ASP A 25 -1.45 -0.15 -25.49
CA ASP A 25 -0.42 0.13 -24.50
C ASP A 25 -0.40 -0.94 -23.40
N LYS A 26 0.77 -1.57 -23.23
CA LYS A 26 1.01 -2.64 -22.24
C LYS A 26 0.75 -2.21 -20.81
N LYS A 27 0.78 -0.90 -20.51
CA LYS A 27 0.55 -0.34 -19.17
C LYS A 27 -0.87 0.20 -18.98
N MET A 28 -1.76 0.01 -19.95
CA MET A 28 -3.09 0.61 -19.91
C MET A 28 -3.91 0.18 -18.68
N ALA A 29 -3.94 -1.12 -18.35
CA ALA A 29 -4.68 -1.60 -17.18
C ALA A 29 -4.19 -0.93 -15.87
N PHE A 30 -2.88 -0.75 -15.69
CA PHE A 30 -2.33 -0.02 -14.54
C PHE A 30 -2.70 1.46 -14.54
N ARG A 31 -2.70 2.13 -15.70
CA ARG A 31 -3.16 3.53 -15.78
C ARG A 31 -4.62 3.68 -15.38
N MET A 32 -5.49 2.76 -15.82
CA MET A 32 -6.91 2.76 -15.43
C MET A 32 -7.07 2.64 -13.91
N MET A 33 -6.30 1.77 -13.27
CA MET A 33 -6.28 1.67 -11.80
C MET A 33 -5.78 2.96 -11.14
N ARG A 34 -4.67 3.53 -11.64
CA ARG A 34 -4.13 4.79 -11.12
C ARG A 34 -5.15 5.93 -11.21
N TYR A 35 -5.85 6.06 -12.33
CA TYR A 35 -6.88 7.09 -12.49
C TYR A 35 -8.07 6.85 -11.57
N SER A 36 -8.46 5.59 -11.38
CA SER A 36 -9.54 5.22 -10.47
C SER A 36 -9.20 5.58 -9.02
N ILE A 37 -8.00 5.22 -8.56
CA ILE A 37 -7.50 5.58 -7.22
C ILE A 37 -7.36 7.10 -7.08
N ALA A 38 -6.90 7.81 -8.11
CA ALA A 38 -6.83 9.27 -8.06
C ALA A 38 -8.23 9.92 -7.94
N ALA A 39 -9.25 9.36 -8.60
CA ALA A 39 -10.62 9.84 -8.47
C ALA A 39 -11.21 9.55 -7.08
N MET A 40 -10.90 8.38 -6.50
CA MET A 40 -11.22 8.02 -5.12
C MET A 40 -10.56 8.97 -4.12
N HIS A 41 -9.26 9.25 -4.29
CA HIS A 41 -8.51 10.15 -3.42
C HIS A 41 -9.08 11.56 -3.42
N ARG A 42 -9.33 12.14 -4.60
CA ARG A 42 -9.96 13.46 -4.71
C ARG A 42 -11.33 13.54 -4.07
N HIS A 43 -12.07 12.43 -4.02
CA HIS A 43 -13.36 12.36 -3.35
C HIS A 43 -13.19 12.46 -1.83
N LEU A 44 -12.21 11.76 -1.26
CA LEU A 44 -11.90 11.87 0.17
C LEU A 44 -11.37 13.26 0.55
N GLU A 45 -10.57 13.90 -0.31
CA GLU A 45 -10.09 15.28 -0.12
C GLU A 45 -11.22 16.33 -0.14
N ALA A 46 -12.41 15.96 -0.63
CA ALA A 46 -13.60 16.82 -0.65
C ALA A 46 -14.51 16.59 0.58
N ASP A 47 -13.93 16.20 1.72
CA ASP A 47 -14.61 15.94 3.00
C ASP A 47 -15.70 14.85 2.94
N HIS A 48 -15.52 13.86 2.06
CA HIS A 48 -16.36 12.66 2.04
C HIS A 48 -15.73 11.50 2.81
N ASP A 49 -16.51 10.85 3.67
CA ASP A 49 -16.03 9.75 4.53
C ASP A 49 -16.03 8.36 3.87
N LYS A 50 -16.60 8.24 2.66
CA LYS A 50 -16.74 6.97 1.94
C LYS A 50 -16.21 7.08 0.52
N LEU A 51 -15.64 6.00 0.02
CA LEU A 51 -15.17 5.95 -1.37
C LEU A 51 -16.34 5.90 -2.37
N PRO A 52 -16.20 6.58 -3.52
CA PRO A 52 -17.12 6.39 -4.63
C PRO A 52 -16.78 5.09 -5.36
N LEU A 53 -17.78 4.44 -5.96
CA LEU A 53 -17.51 3.38 -6.92
C LEU A 53 -16.94 4.02 -8.19
N VAL A 54 -15.74 3.62 -8.62
CA VAL A 54 -15.14 4.14 -9.85
C VAL A 54 -15.12 3.05 -10.92
N VAL A 55 -15.73 3.33 -12.07
CA VAL A 55 -15.78 2.45 -13.25
C VAL A 55 -14.83 2.98 -14.32
N PRO A 56 -13.66 2.35 -14.54
CA PRO A 56 -12.79 2.70 -15.65
C PRO A 56 -13.30 2.09 -16.95
N ILE A 57 -13.36 2.91 -18.00
CA ILE A 57 -13.79 2.53 -19.34
C ILE A 57 -12.74 3.00 -20.34
N LEU A 58 -12.22 2.07 -21.14
CA LEU A 58 -11.30 2.37 -22.25
C LEU A 58 -12.08 2.34 -23.57
N PHE A 59 -12.07 3.44 -24.30
CA PHE A 59 -12.50 3.51 -25.69
C PHE A 59 -11.28 3.28 -26.58
N TYR A 60 -11.25 2.14 -27.28
CA TYR A 60 -10.18 1.79 -28.19
C TYR A 60 -10.63 1.89 -29.64
N GLN A 61 -9.91 2.67 -30.44
CA GLN A 61 -10.10 2.81 -31.88
C GLN A 61 -8.74 2.80 -32.58
N GLY A 62 -8.19 1.62 -32.78
CA GLY A 62 -6.90 1.42 -33.45
C GLY A 62 -6.92 0.35 -34.52
N GLU A 63 -5.82 0.25 -35.25
CA GLU A 63 -5.67 -0.70 -36.37
C GLU A 63 -5.60 -2.17 -35.92
N ALA A 64 -5.02 -2.44 -34.74
CA ALA A 64 -4.92 -3.78 -34.19
C ALA A 64 -6.24 -4.19 -33.52
N THR A 65 -7.06 -4.98 -34.22
CA THR A 65 -8.40 -5.39 -33.77
C THR A 65 -8.56 -6.92 -33.77
N PRO A 66 -9.18 -7.52 -32.71
CA PRO A 66 -9.65 -6.86 -31.48
C PRO A 66 -8.49 -6.34 -30.61
N TYR A 67 -8.79 -5.52 -29.60
CA TYR A 67 -7.77 -4.96 -28.70
C TYR A 67 -6.88 -6.08 -28.14
N PRO A 68 -5.55 -6.06 -28.36
CA PRO A 68 -4.72 -7.26 -28.21
C PRO A 68 -4.14 -7.46 -26.80
N LEU A 69 -4.42 -6.59 -25.84
CA LEU A 69 -3.79 -6.59 -24.51
C LEU A 69 -4.82 -6.81 -23.40
N SER A 70 -4.39 -7.40 -22.28
CA SER A 70 -5.27 -7.59 -21.12
C SER A 70 -5.65 -6.25 -20.48
N MET A 71 -6.92 -6.14 -20.09
CA MET A 71 -7.44 -5.06 -19.24
C MET A 71 -7.56 -5.47 -17.77
N CYS A 72 -7.18 -6.70 -17.41
CA CYS A 72 -7.06 -7.15 -16.03
C CYS A 72 -5.70 -6.69 -15.47
N TRP A 73 -5.71 -5.71 -14.58
CA TRP A 73 -4.47 -5.14 -14.02
C TRP A 73 -3.65 -6.16 -13.21
N PHE A 74 -4.27 -7.23 -12.69
CA PHE A 74 -3.57 -8.31 -12.00
C PHE A 74 -2.60 -9.07 -12.90
N ASP A 75 -2.85 -9.10 -14.22
CA ASP A 75 -1.99 -9.79 -15.18
C ASP A 75 -0.64 -9.07 -15.37
N MET A 76 -0.49 -7.87 -14.78
CA MET A 76 0.75 -7.10 -14.80
C MET A 76 1.71 -7.47 -13.66
N PHE A 77 1.29 -8.28 -12.69
CA PHE A 77 2.17 -8.75 -11.62
C PHE A 77 2.93 -10.01 -12.02
N TYR A 78 4.12 -10.20 -11.44
CA TYR A 78 4.87 -11.45 -11.60
C TYR A 78 4.08 -12.69 -11.16
N SER A 79 3.20 -12.55 -10.15
CA SER A 79 2.22 -13.56 -9.75
C SER A 79 0.83 -12.92 -9.59
N PRO A 80 -0.05 -13.07 -10.59
CA PRO A 80 -1.42 -12.56 -10.53
C PRO A 80 -2.22 -13.13 -9.35
N GLU A 81 -1.99 -14.38 -8.98
CA GLU A 81 -2.68 -15.08 -7.88
C GLU A 81 -2.30 -14.48 -6.52
N LEU A 82 -1.00 -14.22 -6.31
CA LEU A 82 -0.54 -13.56 -5.09
C LEU A 82 -1.07 -12.13 -5.01
N ALA A 83 -1.07 -11.39 -6.12
CA ALA A 83 -1.61 -10.03 -6.16
C ALA A 83 -3.11 -10.02 -5.80
N ARG A 84 -3.91 -10.94 -6.34
CA ARG A 84 -5.33 -11.07 -5.96
C ARG A 84 -5.50 -11.33 -4.47
N ARG A 85 -4.68 -12.20 -3.86
CA ARG A 85 -4.74 -12.45 -2.41
C ARG A 85 -4.45 -11.21 -1.59
N VAL A 86 -3.47 -10.40 -2.00
CA VAL A 86 -3.08 -9.17 -1.29
C VAL A 86 -4.13 -8.07 -1.44
N TYR A 87 -4.64 -7.84 -2.65
CA TYR A 87 -5.48 -6.67 -2.93
C TYR A 87 -6.99 -6.92 -2.80
N ASN A 88 -7.44 -8.18 -2.70
CA ASN A 88 -8.85 -8.52 -2.47
C ASN A 88 -9.13 -9.04 -1.05
N SER A 89 -8.14 -8.97 -0.14
CA SER A 89 -8.32 -9.30 1.27
C SER A 89 -8.14 -8.04 2.12
N PRO A 90 -8.62 -8.01 3.37
CA PRO A 90 -8.19 -7.01 4.33
C PRO A 90 -6.66 -6.93 4.35
N PHE A 91 -6.12 -5.72 4.38
CA PHE A 91 -4.66 -5.56 4.48
C PHE A 91 -4.17 -6.20 5.78
N PRO A 92 -3.02 -6.91 5.74
CA PRO A 92 -2.45 -7.48 6.95
C PRO A 92 -2.11 -6.37 7.94
N LEU A 93 -2.67 -6.45 9.14
CA LEU A 93 -2.36 -5.59 10.26
C LEU A 93 -1.53 -6.37 11.27
N VAL A 94 -0.37 -5.84 11.63
CA VAL A 94 0.46 -6.35 12.73
C VAL A 94 0.45 -5.30 13.83
N ASP A 95 -0.28 -5.58 14.92
CA ASP A 95 -0.37 -4.67 16.07
C ASP A 95 0.76 -4.94 17.07
N ILE A 96 1.92 -4.35 16.79
CA ILE A 96 3.12 -4.45 17.64
C ILE A 96 2.94 -3.83 19.03
N THR A 97 1.86 -3.09 19.28
CA THR A 97 1.58 -2.50 20.59
C THR A 97 1.29 -3.58 21.62
N ILE A 98 0.57 -4.62 21.20
CA ILE A 98 0.13 -5.72 22.07
C ILE A 98 1.04 -6.95 21.97
N THR A 99 1.87 -7.05 20.93
CA THR A 99 2.83 -8.15 20.78
C THR A 99 3.91 -8.05 21.87
N PRO A 100 4.07 -9.05 22.74
CA PRO A 100 5.13 -9.08 23.76
C PRO A 100 6.54 -8.98 23.15
N ASP A 101 7.48 -8.36 23.87
CA ASP A 101 8.84 -8.18 23.34
C ASP A 101 9.55 -9.52 23.11
N ASP A 102 9.35 -10.49 23.99
CA ASP A 102 9.90 -11.84 23.88
C ASP A 102 9.38 -12.58 22.65
N GLU A 103 8.14 -12.31 22.23
CA GLU A 103 7.59 -12.78 20.96
C GLU A 103 8.28 -12.07 19.77
N ILE A 104 8.43 -10.74 19.83
CA ILE A 104 9.13 -9.96 18.80
C ILE A 104 10.57 -10.45 18.61
N MET A 105 11.26 -10.79 19.71
CA MET A 105 12.63 -11.33 19.65
C MET A 105 12.73 -12.61 18.80
N GLN A 106 11.64 -13.37 18.62
CA GLN A 106 11.62 -14.57 17.76
C GLN A 106 11.47 -14.25 16.27
N HIS A 107 11.17 -12.99 15.91
CA HIS A 107 10.91 -12.58 14.52
C HIS A 107 12.20 -12.34 13.71
N ARG A 108 13.37 -12.66 14.27
CA ARG A 108 14.69 -12.66 13.62
C ARG A 108 14.99 -11.32 12.93
N ARG A 109 14.99 -11.30 11.60
CA ARG A 109 15.38 -10.12 10.81
C ARG A 109 14.47 -8.92 11.05
N ILE A 110 13.18 -9.10 11.30
CA ILE A 110 12.27 -7.95 11.44
C ILE A 110 12.14 -7.47 12.90
N ALA A 111 12.62 -8.27 13.86
CA ALA A 111 12.51 -8.01 15.30
C ALA A 111 13.04 -6.62 15.71
N ILE A 112 14.19 -6.21 15.16
CA ILE A 112 14.77 -4.87 15.45
C ILE A 112 13.81 -3.75 15.00
N LEU A 113 13.23 -3.87 13.81
CA LEU A 113 12.31 -2.86 13.29
C LEU A 113 11.01 -2.83 14.08
N GLU A 114 10.53 -3.98 14.53
CA GLU A 114 9.32 -4.10 15.35
C GLU A 114 9.52 -3.54 16.76
N LEU A 115 10.61 -3.90 17.44
CA LEU A 115 10.96 -3.33 18.75
C LEU A 115 11.10 -1.81 18.66
N LEU A 116 11.85 -1.30 17.69
CA LEU A 116 12.02 0.15 17.53
C LEU A 116 10.70 0.87 17.25
N GLN A 117 9.83 0.30 16.41
CA GLN A 117 8.53 0.89 16.13
C GLN A 117 7.59 0.82 17.35
N LYS A 118 7.59 -0.30 18.08
CA LYS A 118 6.79 -0.49 19.29
C LYS A 118 7.14 0.56 20.34
N HIS A 119 8.44 0.82 20.50
CA HIS A 119 8.96 1.75 21.49
C HIS A 119 9.25 3.15 20.92
N ILE A 120 8.70 3.52 19.76
CA ILE A 120 8.97 4.82 19.12
C ILE A 120 8.57 6.04 19.97
N ARG A 121 7.73 5.86 21.01
CA ARG A 121 7.34 6.91 21.95
C ARG A 121 8.15 6.89 23.25
N GLN A 122 9.01 5.88 23.46
CA GLN A 122 9.90 5.85 24.62
C GLN A 122 11.08 6.79 24.39
N ARG A 123 11.27 7.71 25.34
CA ARG A 123 12.37 8.69 25.30
C ARG A 123 13.72 8.06 25.59
N ASP A 124 13.73 6.99 26.37
CA ASP A 124 14.96 6.30 26.77
C ASP A 124 15.10 4.95 26.06
N LEU A 125 15.76 4.99 24.91
CA LEU A 125 16.08 3.79 24.12
C LEU A 125 17.16 2.93 24.78
N MET A 126 17.82 3.39 25.87
CA MET A 126 18.77 2.55 26.61
C MET A 126 18.10 1.32 27.23
N LEU A 127 16.79 1.40 27.50
CA LEU A 127 16.00 0.27 28.00
C LEU A 127 15.89 -0.88 27.00
N LEU A 128 16.12 -0.62 25.71
CA LEU A 128 16.07 -1.62 24.64
C LEU A 128 17.47 -2.08 24.21
N LEU A 129 18.52 -1.49 24.78
CA LEU A 129 19.89 -1.69 24.30
C LEU A 129 20.29 -3.17 24.38
N GLU A 130 19.91 -3.87 25.44
CA GLU A 130 20.20 -5.29 25.61
C GLU A 130 19.54 -6.14 24.53
N GLN A 131 18.23 -5.96 24.30
CA GLN A 131 17.47 -6.66 23.25
C GLN A 131 18.03 -6.36 21.85
N LEU A 132 18.37 -5.10 21.58
CA LEU A 132 18.94 -4.69 20.29
C LEU A 132 20.33 -5.29 20.07
N VAL A 133 21.17 -5.35 21.10
CA VAL A 133 22.49 -5.98 21.02
C VAL A 133 22.35 -7.47 20.76
N THR A 134 21.44 -8.16 21.45
CA THR A 134 21.16 -9.59 21.22
C THR A 134 20.77 -9.85 19.76
N LEU A 135 19.83 -9.08 19.21
CA LEU A 135 19.39 -9.25 17.82
C LEU A 135 20.48 -8.93 16.79
N ILE A 136 21.38 -8.01 17.11
CA ILE A 136 22.54 -7.69 16.26
C ILE A 136 23.56 -8.83 16.30
N ASP A 137 23.84 -9.38 17.48
CA ASP A 137 24.79 -10.48 17.68
C ASP A 137 24.33 -11.78 17.03
N GLU A 138 23.02 -12.03 17.00
CA GLU A 138 22.41 -13.15 16.26
C GLU A 138 22.64 -13.09 14.73
N GLY A 139 23.22 -12.00 14.21
CA GLY A 139 23.63 -11.90 12.81
C GLY A 139 22.48 -11.72 11.81
N TYR A 140 21.27 -11.44 12.29
CA TYR A 140 20.10 -11.20 11.46
C TYR A 140 20.03 -9.78 10.88
N THR A 141 20.89 -8.87 11.35
CA THR A 141 20.84 -7.45 11.02
C THR A 141 21.49 -7.11 9.67
N SER A 142 20.74 -6.50 8.76
CA SER A 142 21.27 -5.98 7.50
C SER A 142 21.73 -4.52 7.61
N GLY A 143 22.65 -4.08 6.74
CA GLY A 143 23.07 -2.67 6.68
C GLY A 143 21.92 -1.68 6.45
N SER A 144 20.86 -2.10 5.75
CA SER A 144 19.63 -1.31 5.57
C SER A 144 18.84 -1.14 6.87
N GLN A 145 18.86 -2.12 7.78
CA GLN A 145 18.22 -2.02 9.07
C GLN A 145 18.96 -1.05 9.98
N LEU A 146 20.30 -1.08 9.99
CA LEU A 146 21.10 -0.09 10.72
C LEU A 146 20.80 1.36 10.30
N VAL A 147 20.64 1.60 8.99
CA VAL A 147 20.23 2.94 8.48
C VAL A 147 18.82 3.31 8.94
N ALA A 148 17.89 2.36 8.98
CA ALA A 148 16.55 2.59 9.52
C ALA A 148 16.58 2.91 11.02
N MET A 149 17.44 2.24 11.81
CA MET A 149 17.65 2.55 13.23
C MET A 149 18.13 3.99 13.43
N GLN A 150 19.10 4.44 12.63
CA GLN A 150 19.61 5.82 12.70
C GLN A 150 18.52 6.86 12.40
N LYS A 151 17.69 6.60 11.39
CA LYS A 151 16.56 7.48 11.04
C LYS A 151 15.51 7.54 12.15
N LEU A 152 15.17 6.39 12.73
CA LEU A 152 14.20 6.31 13.83
C LEU A 152 14.72 6.99 15.09
N TYR A 153 16.00 6.79 15.44
CA TYR A 153 16.65 7.49 16.55
C TYR A 153 16.63 9.02 16.40
N ALA A 154 16.85 9.52 15.18
CA ALA A 154 16.73 10.95 14.88
C ALA A 154 15.28 11.46 15.01
N ALA A 155 14.29 10.64 14.62
CA ALA A 155 12.87 10.98 14.73
C ALA A 155 12.42 11.06 16.20
N THR A 156 12.87 10.15 17.07
CA THR A 156 12.55 10.17 18.51
C THR A 156 13.09 11.39 19.28
N ARG A 157 14.12 12.07 18.75
CA ARG A 157 14.65 13.33 19.33
C ARG A 157 13.89 14.59 18.89
N SER A 158 12.99 14.46 17.93
CA SER A 158 12.22 15.58 17.37
C SER A 158 10.81 15.70 18.00
N TYR A 159 10.50 14.90 19.03
CA TYR A 159 9.25 14.90 19.79
C TYR A 159 9.48 15.21 21.27
#